data_AF-A0A925JZJ8-F1
#
_entry.id   AF-A0A925JZJ8-F1
#
_cell.length_a   1.000
_cell.length_b   1.000
_cell.length_c   1.000
_cell.angle_alpha   90.00
_cell.angle_beta   90.00
_cell.angle_gamma   90.00
#
_symmetry.space_group_name_H-M   'P 1'
#
loop_
_entity.id
_entity.type
_entity.pdbx_description
1 polymer ?
#
loop_
_entity_poly.entity_id
_entity_poly.type
_entity_poly.pdbx_seq_one_letter_code
_entity_poly.pdbx_strand_id
1 'polypeptide(L)'
;MDTSASQKTSQPSPLEHRLTPHFSELARYNSTKSLEASTLYARLRPEVERVLNGVECGDFAPPPQAQEGVRKGSAIRATAWNIERGSRLDGIVRALRDDELMKRSDVLLLTELDHGMARSANRYVARAIAEALGMSYAFAPSYINLSKGSGLESGVAGENAEGLHGNAVLSRWPLSRAWSIALPNGKDKMRGGEKRLGSQRAVVCDVEHPSGRFRVVSLHLDAHSSQRHRQRQMRVVLDRLEQLETSLPVLVGGDWNTSTYNSSRALYSIVGFFRRVLMGTGHFIKNHYLKPESWFERGLFRELERRGYQYRELNEPGAGTLHYDVKDLAARTNMGEWVPRWCFWWLEWALRDHGGRCSLKLDWFAGRRVEPDASEPPRVVGNLRGRTGEVLSDHDAIVLDFVLKD
;
A
#
# COMPACT_ATOMS: atom_id res chain seq x y z
N MET A 1 22.82 30.32 26.03
CA MET A 1 21.37 30.29 26.30
C MET A 1 20.74 31.21 25.27
N ASP A 2 20.20 30.66 24.20
CA ASP A 2 19.06 31.29 23.55
C ASP A 2 18.21 30.19 22.91
N THR A 3 17.08 29.96 23.54
CA THR A 3 16.11 28.90 23.27
C THR A 3 15.15 29.39 22.20
N SER A 4 15.45 29.14 20.93
CA SER A 4 14.42 29.18 19.89
C SER A 4 13.70 27.83 19.85
N ALA A 5 12.87 27.61 20.87
CA ALA A 5 11.84 26.58 20.85
C ALA A 5 10.87 26.93 19.71
N SER A 6 10.98 26.20 18.59
CA SER A 6 9.98 26.27 17.53
C SER A 6 8.68 25.70 18.09
N GLN A 7 7.76 26.60 18.44
CA GLN A 7 6.38 26.28 18.79
C GLN A 7 5.70 25.60 17.59
N LYS A 8 5.76 24.26 17.53
CA LYS A 8 4.82 23.47 16.71
C LYS A 8 3.45 23.56 17.39
N THR A 9 2.53 24.22 16.70
CA THR A 9 1.12 24.43 17.07
C THR A 9 0.45 23.18 17.62
N SER A 10 -0.14 23.30 18.81
CA SER A 10 -0.81 22.28 19.60
C SER A 10 -2.21 21.90 19.07
N GLN A 11 -2.37 21.70 17.76
CA GLN A 11 -3.62 21.12 17.27
C GLN A 11 -3.59 19.61 17.54
N PRO A 12 -4.65 19.06 18.17
CA PRO A 12 -4.74 17.61 18.38
C PRO A 12 -4.77 16.91 17.02
N SER A 13 -4.15 15.73 16.97
CA SER A 13 -4.07 14.94 15.74
C SER A 13 -5.48 14.70 15.17
N PRO A 14 -5.72 14.88 13.86
CA PRO A 14 -6.97 14.47 13.22
C PRO A 14 -7.32 12.98 13.42
N LEU A 15 -6.34 12.16 13.82
CA LEU A 15 -6.49 10.72 14.02
C LEU A 15 -6.80 10.34 15.47
N GLU A 16 -6.53 11.22 16.43
CA GLU A 16 -6.83 10.98 17.85
C GLU A 16 -8.35 10.81 18.03
N HIS A 17 -8.78 9.74 18.72
CA HIS A 17 -10.19 9.41 18.89
C HIS A 17 -10.50 8.59 20.13
N ARG A 18 -11.79 8.51 20.49
CA ARG A 18 -12.28 7.74 21.66
C ARG A 18 -13.13 6.53 21.27
N LEU A 19 -12.88 5.96 20.10
CA LEU A 19 -13.67 4.86 19.54
C LEU A 19 -13.33 3.49 20.15
N THR A 20 -12.11 3.30 20.67
CA THR A 20 -11.58 2.01 21.14
C THR A 20 -12.48 1.29 22.15
N PRO A 21 -13.07 1.95 23.17
CA PRO A 21 -14.00 1.30 24.10
C PRO A 21 -15.25 0.70 23.43
N HIS A 22 -15.62 1.18 22.24
CA HIS A 22 -16.78 0.73 21.48
C HIS A 22 -16.46 -0.37 20.45
N PHE A 23 -15.18 -0.73 20.25
CA PHE A 23 -14.79 -1.70 19.21
C PHE A 23 -15.48 -3.05 19.38
N SER A 24 -15.55 -3.58 20.61
CA SER A 24 -16.18 -4.87 20.90
C SER A 24 -17.68 -4.87 20.60
N GLU A 25 -18.36 -3.75 20.82
CA GLU A 25 -19.79 -3.60 20.52
C GLU A 25 -20.03 -3.41 19.02
N LEU A 26 -19.24 -2.56 18.36
CA LEU A 26 -19.26 -2.35 16.91
C LEU A 26 -18.95 -3.65 16.14
N ALA A 27 -18.06 -4.49 16.67
CA ALA A 27 -17.71 -5.77 16.07
C ALA A 27 -18.84 -6.81 16.14
N ARG A 28 -19.93 -6.59 16.88
CA ARG A 28 -21.07 -7.51 16.91
C ARG A 28 -21.92 -7.46 15.64
N TYR A 29 -21.90 -6.35 14.90
CA TYR A 29 -22.64 -6.21 13.65
C TYR A 29 -21.99 -7.02 12.53
N ASN A 30 -22.80 -7.71 11.72
CA ASN A 30 -22.32 -8.63 10.68
C ASN A 30 -22.45 -8.05 9.25
N SER A 31 -22.83 -6.78 9.12
CA SER A 31 -22.88 -6.06 7.85
C SER A 31 -22.83 -4.55 8.06
N THR A 32 -22.34 -3.81 7.07
CA THR A 32 -22.36 -2.34 7.09
C THR A 32 -23.80 -1.82 7.22
N LYS A 33 -24.76 -2.43 6.52
CA LYS A 33 -26.18 -2.06 6.61
C LYS A 33 -26.73 -2.16 8.03
N SER A 34 -26.46 -3.27 8.73
CA SER A 34 -26.91 -3.44 10.13
C SER A 34 -26.22 -2.49 11.09
N LEU A 35 -24.95 -2.19 10.84
CA LEU A 35 -24.18 -1.23 11.63
C LEU A 35 -24.75 0.18 11.47
N GLU A 36 -24.96 0.63 10.23
CA GLU A 36 -25.48 1.97 9.90
C GLU A 36 -26.90 2.21 10.42
N ALA A 37 -27.70 1.16 10.58
CA ALA A 37 -29.03 1.23 11.18
C ALA A 37 -29.00 1.35 12.72
N SER A 38 -27.83 1.21 13.36
CA SER A 38 -27.73 1.24 14.82
C SER A 38 -27.64 2.65 15.40
N THR A 39 -28.26 2.85 16.57
CA THR A 39 -28.16 4.10 17.34
C THR A 39 -26.73 4.35 17.84
N LEU A 40 -25.99 3.28 18.15
CA LEU A 40 -24.57 3.34 18.50
C LEU A 40 -23.75 3.99 17.38
N TYR A 41 -23.83 3.43 16.17
CA TYR A 41 -23.05 3.95 15.05
C TYR A 41 -23.51 5.35 14.65
N ALA A 42 -24.81 5.65 14.68
CA ALA A 42 -25.30 7.01 14.42
C ALA A 42 -24.64 8.05 15.35
N ARG A 43 -24.43 7.72 16.62
CA ARG A 43 -23.73 8.58 17.58
C ARG A 43 -22.23 8.69 17.29
N LEU A 44 -21.57 7.59 16.92
CA LEU A 44 -20.11 7.56 16.69
C LEU A 44 -19.69 8.00 15.29
N ARG A 45 -20.63 8.05 14.33
CA ARG A 45 -20.38 8.31 12.92
C ARG A 45 -19.60 9.60 12.66
N PRO A 46 -19.89 10.75 13.29
CA PRO A 46 -19.11 11.97 13.07
C PRO A 46 -17.62 11.80 13.42
N GLU A 47 -17.32 11.06 14.49
CA GLU A 47 -15.95 10.78 14.90
C GLU A 47 -15.28 9.78 13.96
N VAL A 48 -15.98 8.71 13.57
CA VAL A 48 -15.50 7.73 12.57
C VAL A 48 -15.17 8.43 11.24
N GLU A 49 -16.05 9.29 10.74
CA GLU A 49 -15.84 10.01 9.48
C GLU A 49 -14.72 11.06 9.61
N ARG A 50 -14.59 11.74 10.75
CA ARG A 50 -13.46 12.65 11.02
C ARG A 50 -12.13 11.90 10.93
N VAL A 51 -12.00 10.79 11.65
CA VAL A 51 -10.76 9.98 11.69
C VAL A 51 -10.44 9.45 10.30
N LEU A 52 -11.41 8.83 9.62
CA LEU A 52 -11.20 8.23 8.29
C LEU A 52 -10.91 9.25 7.19
N ASN A 53 -11.32 10.51 7.35
CA ASN A 53 -10.98 11.58 6.42
C ASN A 53 -9.76 12.40 6.86
N GLY A 54 -9.25 12.15 8.06
CA GLY A 54 -8.05 12.79 8.60
C GLY A 54 -6.80 12.41 7.82
N VAL A 55 -5.88 13.36 7.69
CA VAL A 55 -4.52 13.11 7.22
C VAL A 55 -3.57 13.73 8.24
N GLU A 56 -2.83 12.88 8.94
CA GLU A 56 -1.77 13.32 9.85
C GLU A 56 -0.55 13.67 9.03
N CYS A 57 0.02 14.85 9.27
CA CYS A 57 1.30 15.25 8.69
C CYS A 57 2.30 15.52 9.80
N GLY A 58 3.56 15.19 9.54
CA GLY A 58 4.66 15.59 10.40
C GLY A 58 5.91 15.82 9.58
N ASP A 59 6.81 16.61 10.14
CA ASP A 59 8.08 16.95 9.49
C ASP A 59 9.25 16.71 10.44
N PHE A 60 10.08 15.75 10.05
CA PHE A 60 11.37 15.42 10.65
C PHE A 60 12.53 15.64 9.67
N ALA A 61 12.26 16.19 8.48
CA ALA A 61 13.31 16.51 7.53
C ALA A 61 14.19 17.63 8.07
N PRO A 62 15.51 17.59 7.81
CA PRO A 62 16.35 18.75 8.09
C PRO A 62 15.88 19.94 7.25
N PRO A 63 16.12 21.19 7.70
CA PRO A 63 15.73 22.36 6.95
C PRO A 63 16.30 22.31 5.52
N PRO A 64 15.58 22.83 4.50
CA PRO A 64 16.03 22.78 3.10
C PRO A 64 17.45 23.32 2.87
N GLN A 65 17.89 24.26 3.72
CA GLN A 65 19.23 24.87 3.70
C GLN A 65 20.35 23.88 4.05
N ALA A 66 20.05 22.80 4.77
CA ALA A 66 21.01 21.76 5.13
C ALA A 66 21.13 20.64 4.08
N GLN A 67 20.35 20.71 2.99
CA GLN A 67 20.33 19.73 1.90
C GLN A 67 21.09 20.26 0.67
N GLU A 68 22.29 20.80 0.88
CA GLU A 68 23.16 21.33 -0.17
C GLU A 68 23.60 20.23 -1.16
N GLY A 69 23.53 20.53 -2.47
CA GLY A 69 24.10 19.67 -3.53
C GLY A 69 23.11 19.10 -4.55
N VAL A 70 21.81 19.11 -4.27
CA VAL A 70 20.78 18.67 -5.25
C VAL A 70 20.48 19.81 -6.22
N ARG A 71 20.86 19.62 -7.49
CA ARG A 71 20.71 20.63 -8.54
C ARG A 71 19.36 20.50 -9.23
N LYS A 72 18.82 21.63 -9.69
CA LYS A 72 17.65 21.64 -10.58
C LYS A 72 17.90 20.72 -11.77
N GLY A 73 16.95 19.82 -12.06
CA GLY A 73 17.05 18.86 -13.15
C GLY A 73 17.76 17.56 -12.80
N SER A 74 18.13 17.33 -11.53
CA SER A 74 18.54 16.01 -11.07
C SER A 74 17.37 15.04 -11.12
N ALA A 75 17.68 13.76 -11.35
CA ALA A 75 16.72 12.68 -11.16
C ALA A 75 16.22 12.64 -9.71
N ILE A 76 14.96 12.28 -9.56
CA ILE A 76 14.24 12.11 -8.31
C ILE A 76 14.06 10.61 -8.12
N ARG A 77 14.41 10.09 -6.94
CA ARG A 77 14.20 8.67 -6.65
C ARG A 77 12.94 8.44 -5.82
N ALA A 78 12.03 7.62 -6.35
CA ALA A 78 10.87 7.13 -5.63
C ALA A 78 10.99 5.63 -5.34
N THR A 79 10.63 5.24 -4.12
CA THR A 79 10.43 3.84 -3.73
C THR A 79 8.98 3.60 -3.35
N ALA A 80 8.36 2.54 -3.85
CA ALA A 80 7.06 2.09 -3.39
C ALA A 80 7.18 0.70 -2.76
N TRP A 81 6.54 0.51 -1.61
CA TRP A 81 6.64 -0.76 -0.87
C TRP A 81 5.41 -0.98 0.01
N ASN A 82 4.73 -2.11 -0.18
CA ASN A 82 3.82 -2.66 0.82
C ASN A 82 4.66 -3.27 1.95
N ILE A 83 4.53 -2.73 3.16
CA ILE A 83 5.39 -3.10 4.30
C ILE A 83 4.72 -4.06 5.30
N GLU A 84 3.64 -4.74 4.87
CA GLU A 84 2.94 -5.77 5.64
C GLU A 84 2.64 -5.31 7.09
N ARG A 85 1.89 -4.20 7.20
CA ARG A 85 1.47 -3.54 8.45
C ARG A 85 2.61 -2.87 9.23
N GLY A 86 3.85 -2.99 8.78
CA GLY A 86 5.04 -2.57 9.54
C GLY A 86 5.39 -3.52 10.68
N SER A 87 4.98 -4.80 10.59
CA SER A 87 5.20 -5.81 11.64
C SER A 87 6.69 -6.06 11.96
N ARG A 88 7.58 -5.77 11.00
CA ARG A 88 9.04 -5.84 11.13
C ARG A 88 9.71 -4.47 11.07
N LEU A 89 9.13 -3.48 11.76
CA LEU A 89 9.50 -2.06 11.68
C LEU A 89 11.02 -1.80 11.70
N ASP A 90 11.76 -2.35 12.66
CA ASP A 90 13.20 -2.07 12.78
C ASP A 90 14.01 -2.60 11.57
N GLY A 91 13.58 -3.72 11.00
CA GLY A 91 14.16 -4.28 9.79
C GLY A 91 13.80 -3.46 8.55
N ILE A 92 12.54 -3.02 8.44
CA ILE A 92 12.05 -2.14 7.37
C ILE A 92 12.80 -0.81 7.37
N VAL A 93 12.94 -0.16 8.53
CA VAL A 93 13.71 1.09 8.68
C VAL A 93 15.15 0.89 8.23
N ARG A 94 15.78 -0.23 8.61
CA ARG A 94 17.15 -0.51 8.20
C ARG A 94 17.26 -0.73 6.69
N ALA A 95 16.36 -1.49 6.10
CA ALA A 95 16.34 -1.71 4.65
C ALA A 95 16.22 -0.38 3.91
N LEU A 96 15.28 0.48 4.30
CA LEU A 96 15.10 1.80 3.68
C LEU A 96 16.32 2.73 3.86
N ARG A 97 17.05 2.59 4.98
CA ARG A 97 18.22 3.44 5.29
C ARG A 97 19.52 2.95 4.63
N ASP A 98 19.73 1.64 4.59
CA ASP A 98 21.05 1.06 4.32
C ASP A 98 21.13 0.39 2.94
N ASP A 99 20.00 0.01 2.33
CA ASP A 99 20.01 -0.60 0.98
C ASP A 99 20.54 0.38 -0.07
N GLU A 100 21.38 -0.12 -0.98
CA GLU A 100 22.09 0.70 -1.97
C GLU A 100 21.17 1.51 -2.89
N LEU A 101 19.99 0.98 -3.19
CA LEU A 101 19.01 1.66 -4.02
C LEU A 101 18.08 2.53 -3.17
N MET A 102 17.51 1.99 -2.10
CA MET A 102 16.47 2.66 -1.34
C MET A 102 16.99 3.81 -0.45
N LYS A 103 18.24 3.76 0.04
CA LYS A 103 18.84 4.84 0.86
C LYS A 103 18.83 6.21 0.18
N ARG A 104 18.83 6.21 -1.16
CA ARG A 104 18.84 7.41 -1.99
C ARG A 104 17.45 8.00 -2.22
N SER A 105 16.37 7.31 -1.82
CA SER A 105 14.99 7.72 -2.10
C SER A 105 14.67 9.12 -1.57
N ASP A 106 14.11 9.95 -2.45
CA ASP A 106 13.55 11.26 -2.13
C ASP A 106 12.10 11.16 -1.68
N VAL A 107 11.38 10.15 -2.17
CA VAL A 107 9.97 9.87 -1.84
C VAL A 107 9.77 8.38 -1.57
N LEU A 108 9.03 8.06 -0.51
CA LEU A 108 8.56 6.71 -0.22
C LEU A 108 7.02 6.67 -0.31
N LEU A 109 6.49 5.75 -1.11
CA LEU A 109 5.06 5.45 -1.23
C LEU A 109 4.79 4.13 -0.51
N LEU A 110 4.45 4.23 0.76
CA LEU A 110 4.29 3.05 1.61
C LEU A 110 2.82 2.68 1.74
N THR A 111 2.52 1.40 1.59
CA THR A 111 1.17 0.85 1.79
C THR A 111 1.16 -0.14 2.95
N GLU A 112 -0.02 -0.29 3.57
CA GLU A 112 -0.22 -1.14 4.75
C GLU A 112 0.63 -0.74 5.96
N LEU A 113 0.35 0.43 6.55
CA LEU A 113 0.97 0.88 7.79
C LEU A 113 -0.07 0.88 8.89
N ASP A 114 0.25 0.21 10.01
CA ASP A 114 -0.58 0.27 11.20
C ASP A 114 -0.26 1.52 12.05
N HIS A 115 -1.27 1.99 12.78
CA HIS A 115 -1.14 2.93 13.87
C HIS A 115 -1.96 2.43 15.05
N GLY A 116 -1.28 2.09 16.14
CA GLY A 116 -1.94 1.66 17.38
C GLY A 116 -2.66 0.31 17.23
N MET A 117 -2.08 -0.63 16.49
CA MET A 117 -2.55 -2.02 16.40
C MET A 117 -1.67 -2.94 17.26
N ALA A 118 -2.26 -3.90 17.98
CA ALA A 118 -1.50 -4.82 18.84
C ALA A 118 -0.44 -5.61 18.05
N ARG A 119 -0.78 -6.06 16.82
CA ARG A 119 0.11 -6.81 15.92
C ARG A 119 1.36 -6.05 15.46
N SER A 120 1.36 -4.72 15.57
CA SER A 120 2.51 -3.85 15.30
C SER A 120 3.05 -3.20 16.58
N ALA A 121 2.85 -3.86 17.72
CA ALA A 121 3.25 -3.39 19.05
C ALA A 121 2.70 -1.99 19.41
N ASN A 122 1.50 -1.67 18.90
CA ASN A 122 0.82 -0.39 19.05
C ASN A 122 1.65 0.83 18.60
N ARG A 123 2.61 0.63 17.70
CA ARG A 123 3.45 1.71 17.17
C ARG A 123 2.69 2.55 16.17
N TYR A 124 3.10 3.80 16.02
CA TYR A 124 2.73 4.61 14.86
C TYR A 124 3.80 4.41 13.78
N VAL A 125 3.58 3.42 12.92
CA VAL A 125 4.58 2.94 11.95
C VAL A 125 5.06 4.04 11.01
N ALA A 126 4.13 4.80 10.39
CA ALA A 126 4.49 5.87 9.45
C ALA A 126 5.39 6.93 10.10
N ARG A 127 5.01 7.42 11.29
CA ARG A 127 5.78 8.42 12.05
C ARG A 127 7.14 7.88 12.47
N ALA A 128 7.22 6.63 12.93
CA ALA A 128 8.48 6.02 13.35
C ALA A 128 9.47 5.85 12.19
N ILE A 129 9.00 5.48 10.99
CA ILE A 129 9.84 5.44 9.80
C ILE A 129 10.32 6.85 9.44
N ALA A 130 9.41 7.83 9.41
CA ALA A 130 9.73 9.21 9.07
C ALA A 130 10.76 9.83 10.02
N GLU A 131 10.60 9.61 11.33
CA GLU A 131 11.54 10.06 12.36
C GLU A 131 12.91 9.38 12.20
N ALA A 132 12.92 8.06 11.97
CA ALA A 132 14.15 7.31 11.82
C ALA A 132 14.93 7.65 10.53
N LEU A 133 14.25 8.11 9.48
CA LEU A 133 14.86 8.50 8.20
C LEU A 133 15.06 10.01 8.07
N GLY A 134 14.56 10.81 9.02
CA GLY A 134 14.58 12.28 8.91
C GLY A 134 13.78 12.77 7.71
N MET A 135 12.51 12.37 7.61
CA MET A 135 11.63 12.68 6.49
C MET A 135 10.35 13.39 6.95
N SER A 136 9.80 14.23 6.08
CA SER A 136 8.39 14.63 6.12
C SER A 136 7.50 13.42 5.85
N TYR A 137 6.30 13.38 6.43
CA TYR A 137 5.31 12.34 6.16
C TYR A 137 3.89 12.87 6.14
N ALA A 138 3.04 12.16 5.40
CA ALA A 138 1.59 12.25 5.44
C ALA A 138 1.01 10.83 5.51
N PHE A 139 0.14 10.59 6.49
CA PHE A 139 -0.54 9.30 6.67
C PHE A 139 -2.05 9.50 6.68
N ALA A 140 -2.77 8.61 5.98
CA ALA A 140 -4.23 8.57 6.05
C ALA A 140 -4.72 7.14 6.35
N PRO A 141 -5.63 6.96 7.32
CA PRO A 141 -6.20 5.66 7.62
C PRO A 141 -7.14 5.24 6.50
N SER A 142 -6.93 4.04 5.96
CA SER A 142 -7.93 3.35 5.14
C SER A 142 -9.04 2.79 6.03
N TYR A 143 -8.66 2.25 7.19
CA TYR A 143 -9.57 1.50 8.05
C TYR A 143 -9.35 1.78 9.53
N ILE A 144 -10.46 1.70 10.27
CA ILE A 144 -10.47 1.48 11.72
C ILE A 144 -10.79 -0.01 11.91
N ASN A 145 -9.81 -0.78 12.38
CA ASN A 145 -9.94 -2.22 12.62
C ASN A 145 -10.53 -2.46 14.00
N LEU A 146 -11.65 -3.18 14.01
CA LEU A 146 -12.38 -3.54 15.23
C LEU A 146 -11.86 -4.84 15.86
N SER A 147 -10.87 -5.48 15.22
CA SER A 147 -10.17 -6.65 15.71
C SER A 147 -8.65 -6.49 15.54
N LYS A 148 -7.88 -7.37 16.16
CA LYS A 148 -6.40 -7.34 16.12
C LYS A 148 -5.81 -7.81 14.79
N GLY A 149 -6.64 -8.44 13.94
CA GLY A 149 -6.24 -9.05 12.68
C GLY A 149 -6.96 -10.37 12.46
N SER A 150 -6.39 -11.22 11.60
CA SER A 150 -6.90 -12.56 11.30
C SER A 150 -5.83 -13.64 11.47
N GLY A 151 -6.24 -14.91 11.53
CA GLY A 151 -5.30 -16.03 11.69
C GLY A 151 -4.44 -15.89 12.96
N LEU A 152 -3.12 -15.97 12.80
CA LEU A 152 -2.16 -15.83 13.91
C LEU A 152 -2.23 -14.45 14.59
N GLU A 153 -2.60 -13.40 13.85
CA GLU A 153 -2.68 -12.03 14.38
C GLU A 153 -3.79 -11.88 15.44
N SER A 154 -4.86 -12.65 15.32
CA SER A 154 -5.98 -12.62 16.28
C SER A 154 -5.56 -13.04 17.69
N GLY A 155 -4.52 -13.87 17.80
CA GLY A 155 -3.97 -14.38 19.05
C GLY A 155 -2.87 -13.51 19.68
N VAL A 156 -2.49 -12.40 19.04
CA VAL A 156 -1.46 -11.50 19.59
C VAL A 156 -1.93 -10.93 20.93
N ALA A 157 -1.02 -10.90 21.90
CA ALA A 157 -1.30 -10.37 23.23
C ALA A 157 -1.56 -8.85 23.21
N GLY A 158 -2.37 -8.38 24.15
CA GLY A 158 -2.80 -6.98 24.23
C GLY A 158 -3.97 -6.64 23.33
N GLU A 159 -4.33 -5.35 23.31
CA GLU A 159 -5.43 -4.78 22.54
C GLU A 159 -4.93 -3.64 21.64
N ASN A 160 -5.72 -3.30 20.62
CA ASN A 160 -5.44 -2.14 19.77
C ASN A 160 -5.61 -0.86 20.60
N ALA A 161 -4.62 0.04 20.55
CA ALA A 161 -4.72 1.36 21.14
C ALA A 161 -5.64 2.28 20.29
N GLU A 162 -5.33 2.41 19.00
CA GLU A 162 -6.07 3.25 18.05
C GLU A 162 -6.79 2.42 16.98
N GLY A 163 -6.26 1.25 16.62
CA GLY A 163 -6.91 0.38 15.64
C GLY A 163 -6.78 0.85 14.18
N LEU A 164 -5.90 1.79 13.86
CA LEU A 164 -5.84 2.40 12.53
C LEU A 164 -4.91 1.63 11.59
N HIS A 165 -5.30 1.54 10.32
CA HIS A 165 -4.49 0.96 9.26
C HIS A 165 -4.66 1.77 7.98
N GLY A 166 -3.58 2.10 7.29
CA GLY A 166 -3.64 2.99 6.14
C GLY A 166 -2.38 2.99 5.28
N ASN A 167 -2.24 4.08 4.52
CA ASN A 167 -1.14 4.28 3.59
C ASN A 167 -0.42 5.59 3.94
N ALA A 168 0.81 5.75 3.46
CA ALA A 168 1.61 6.94 3.72
C ALA A 168 2.43 7.37 2.51
N VAL A 169 2.71 8.67 2.46
CA VAL A 169 3.76 9.28 1.65
C VAL A 169 4.81 9.82 2.61
N LEU A 170 6.07 9.46 2.43
CA LEU A 170 7.20 10.10 3.12
C LEU A 170 8.07 10.79 2.08
N SER A 171 8.70 11.91 2.45
CA SER A 171 9.65 12.59 1.57
C SER A 171 10.80 13.22 2.34
N ARG A 172 11.98 13.20 1.73
CA ARG A 172 13.15 13.97 2.18
C ARG A 172 12.90 15.49 2.07
N TRP A 173 11.96 15.88 1.22
CA TRP A 173 11.62 17.26 0.90
C TRP A 173 10.27 17.64 1.54
N PRO A 174 10.00 18.94 1.77
CA PRO A 174 8.74 19.36 2.37
C PRO A 174 7.52 18.85 1.60
N LEU A 175 6.56 18.30 2.34
CA LEU A 175 5.25 17.94 1.82
C LEU A 175 4.27 19.09 2.00
N SER A 176 3.56 19.44 0.95
CA SER A 176 2.47 20.42 0.97
C SER A 176 1.18 19.80 0.46
N ARG A 177 0.04 20.39 0.87
CA ARG A 177 -1.31 19.96 0.45
C ARG A 177 -1.49 18.44 0.55
N ALA A 178 -1.43 17.88 1.76
CA ALA A 178 -1.72 16.46 1.95
C ALA A 178 -3.23 16.24 2.07
N TRP A 179 -3.77 15.26 1.33
CA TRP A 179 -5.15 14.80 1.48
C TRP A 179 -5.29 13.33 1.09
N SER A 180 -6.47 12.76 1.28
CA SER A 180 -6.74 11.37 0.92
C SER A 180 -8.00 11.22 0.06
N ILE A 181 -8.01 10.19 -0.79
CA ILE A 181 -9.13 9.86 -1.68
C ILE A 181 -9.71 8.53 -1.24
N ALA A 182 -10.97 8.53 -0.79
CA ALA A 182 -11.70 7.31 -0.46
C ALA A 182 -12.00 6.48 -1.71
N LEU A 183 -11.66 5.20 -1.67
CA LEU A 183 -11.92 4.24 -2.75
C LEU A 183 -13.07 3.31 -2.34
N PRO A 184 -14.02 3.05 -3.24
CA PRO A 184 -15.15 2.18 -2.93
C PRO A 184 -14.68 0.75 -2.59
N ASN A 185 -15.24 0.15 -1.54
CA ASN A 185 -14.97 -1.24 -1.19
C ASN A 185 -15.63 -2.21 -2.18
N GLY A 186 -14.92 -3.28 -2.56
CA GLY A 186 -15.46 -4.36 -3.39
C GLY A 186 -16.32 -5.38 -2.64
N LYS A 187 -16.23 -5.40 -1.30
CA LYS A 187 -17.01 -6.25 -0.40
C LYS A 187 -17.33 -5.48 0.88
N ASP A 188 -18.43 -5.84 1.53
CA ASP A 188 -18.78 -5.36 2.86
C ASP A 188 -17.73 -5.85 3.87
N LYS A 189 -16.99 -4.91 4.48
CA LYS A 189 -15.88 -5.19 5.39
C LYS A 189 -16.32 -5.46 6.83
N MET A 190 -17.61 -5.32 7.12
CA MET A 190 -18.21 -5.81 8.37
C MET A 190 -18.61 -7.29 8.27
N ARG A 191 -18.48 -7.89 7.08
CA ARG A 191 -18.64 -9.34 6.87
C ARG A 191 -17.28 -10.03 7.00
N GLY A 192 -17.20 -11.03 7.89
CA GLY A 192 -16.00 -11.84 8.12
C GLY A 192 -15.41 -11.66 9.52
N GLY A 193 -14.25 -12.29 9.75
CA GLY A 193 -13.55 -12.26 11.05
C GLY A 193 -12.79 -10.96 11.32
N GLU A 194 -12.20 -10.34 10.29
CA GLU A 194 -11.49 -9.05 10.40
C GLU A 194 -12.44 -7.90 10.04
N LYS A 195 -13.23 -7.47 11.02
CA LYS A 195 -14.22 -6.39 10.84
C LYS A 195 -13.55 -5.03 10.92
N ARG A 196 -13.89 -4.17 9.95
CA ARG A 196 -13.28 -2.84 9.82
C ARG A 196 -14.28 -1.81 9.30
N LEU A 197 -14.17 -0.60 9.83
CA LEU A 197 -14.85 0.59 9.34
C LEU A 197 -13.99 1.29 8.30
N GLY A 198 -14.60 1.93 7.32
CA GLY A 198 -13.90 2.67 6.26
C GLY A 198 -13.66 1.86 4.99
N SER A 199 -12.70 2.30 4.20
CA SER A 199 -12.43 1.80 2.85
C SER A 199 -10.99 2.09 2.44
N GLN A 200 -10.45 1.39 1.43
CA GLN A 200 -9.13 1.75 0.90
C GLN A 200 -9.04 3.26 0.59
N ARG A 201 -7.89 3.87 0.87
CA ARG A 201 -7.64 5.28 0.56
C ARG A 201 -6.32 5.46 -0.17
N ALA A 202 -6.30 6.33 -1.17
CA ALA A 202 -5.07 6.85 -1.73
C ALA A 202 -4.61 8.06 -0.90
N VAL A 203 -3.32 8.20 -0.66
CA VAL A 203 -2.72 9.40 -0.02
C VAL A 203 -2.07 10.24 -1.09
N VAL A 204 -2.43 11.52 -1.15
CA VAL A 204 -1.94 12.46 -2.16
C VAL A 204 -1.22 13.61 -1.47
N CYS A 205 -0.05 13.96 -1.96
CA CYS A 205 0.74 15.10 -1.50
C CYS A 205 1.44 15.78 -2.67
N ASP A 206 1.72 17.08 -2.51
CA ASP A 206 2.65 17.79 -3.37
C ASP A 206 4.04 17.80 -2.69
N VAL A 207 5.10 17.54 -3.45
CA VAL A 207 6.49 17.47 -2.96
C VAL A 207 7.25 18.68 -3.49
N GLU A 208 7.83 19.47 -2.59
CA GLU A 208 8.60 20.68 -2.92
C GLU A 208 10.08 20.34 -3.19
N HIS A 209 10.35 19.69 -4.32
CA HIS A 209 11.69 19.23 -4.71
C HIS A 209 12.49 20.30 -5.48
N PRO A 210 13.83 20.39 -5.36
CA PRO A 210 14.66 21.36 -6.10
C PRO A 210 14.52 21.31 -7.63
N SER A 211 14.29 20.13 -8.20
CA SER A 211 14.00 19.95 -9.64
C SER A 211 12.62 20.46 -10.07
N GLY A 212 11.72 20.78 -9.13
CA GLY A 212 10.37 21.29 -9.39
C GLY A 212 9.33 20.62 -8.49
N ARG A 213 8.19 21.31 -8.30
CA ARG A 213 7.06 20.77 -7.53
C ARG A 213 6.33 19.70 -8.34
N PHE A 214 6.08 18.56 -7.74
CA PHE A 214 5.31 17.48 -8.35
C PHE A 214 4.36 16.83 -7.33
N ARG A 215 3.39 16.08 -7.84
CA ARG A 215 2.39 15.39 -7.02
C ARG A 215 2.70 13.90 -6.95
N VAL A 216 2.56 13.34 -5.76
CA VAL A 216 2.71 11.91 -5.52
C VAL A 216 1.45 11.31 -4.95
N VAL A 217 1.19 10.05 -5.30
CA VAL A 217 0.04 9.29 -4.83
C VAL A 217 0.49 7.91 -4.37
N SER A 218 0.39 7.65 -3.06
CA SER A 218 0.51 6.30 -2.50
C SER A 218 -0.85 5.61 -2.62
N LEU A 219 -0.90 4.53 -3.41
CA LEU A 219 -2.13 3.86 -3.83
C LEU A 219 -2.12 2.39 -3.47
N HIS A 220 -3.13 1.97 -2.69
CA HIS A 220 -3.42 0.56 -2.42
C HIS A 220 -4.83 0.21 -2.94
N LEU A 221 -4.92 -0.63 -3.99
CA LEU A 221 -6.20 -1.09 -4.53
C LEU A 221 -6.71 -2.36 -3.82
N ASP A 222 -8.01 -2.63 -3.91
CA ASP A 222 -8.62 -3.78 -3.21
C ASP A 222 -8.11 -5.13 -3.76
N ALA A 223 -7.40 -5.90 -2.91
CA ALA A 223 -7.00 -7.29 -3.16
C ALA A 223 -8.17 -8.25 -3.40
N HIS A 224 -9.28 -8.06 -2.67
CA HIS A 224 -10.46 -8.93 -2.71
C HIS A 224 -11.55 -8.43 -3.67
N SER A 225 -11.17 -8.04 -4.88
CA SER A 225 -12.07 -7.45 -5.85
C SER A 225 -11.86 -7.95 -7.28
N SER A 226 -12.78 -7.60 -8.18
CA SER A 226 -12.64 -7.89 -9.61
C SER A 226 -11.75 -6.87 -10.31
N GLN A 227 -11.23 -7.21 -11.49
CA GLN A 227 -10.43 -6.28 -12.30
C GLN A 227 -11.21 -5.00 -12.64
N ARG A 228 -12.52 -5.12 -12.94
CA ARG A 228 -13.40 -3.96 -13.19
C ARG A 228 -13.53 -3.07 -11.96
N HIS A 229 -13.51 -3.65 -10.76
CA HIS A 229 -13.56 -2.88 -9.51
C HIS A 229 -12.26 -2.11 -9.28
N ARG A 230 -11.09 -2.74 -9.46
CA ARG A 230 -9.80 -2.06 -9.41
C ARG A 230 -9.69 -0.96 -10.46
N GLN A 231 -10.15 -1.22 -11.68
CA GLN A 231 -10.26 -0.19 -12.72
C GLN A 231 -11.13 0.99 -12.27
N ARG A 232 -12.28 0.72 -11.63
CA ARG A 232 -13.14 1.78 -11.07
C ARG A 232 -12.43 2.57 -9.96
N GLN A 233 -11.72 1.90 -9.06
CA GLN A 233 -10.95 2.56 -8.00
C GLN A 233 -9.84 3.45 -8.60
N MET A 234 -9.09 2.95 -9.57
CA MET A 234 -8.09 3.74 -10.31
C MET A 234 -8.75 4.96 -10.98
N ARG A 235 -9.90 4.78 -11.63
CA ARG A 235 -10.65 5.87 -12.26
C ARG A 235 -11.02 6.97 -11.25
N VAL A 236 -11.49 6.61 -10.05
CA VAL A 236 -11.81 7.59 -9.00
C VAL A 236 -10.58 8.43 -8.63
N VAL A 237 -9.40 7.81 -8.54
CA VAL A 237 -8.15 8.53 -8.28
C VAL A 237 -7.83 9.50 -9.42
N LEU A 238 -7.83 9.02 -10.66
CA LEU A 238 -7.48 9.84 -11.83
C LEU A 238 -8.48 10.98 -12.07
N ASP A 239 -9.78 10.73 -11.93
CA ASP A 239 -10.83 11.76 -12.01
C ASP A 239 -10.58 12.85 -10.95
N ARG A 240 -10.22 12.46 -9.73
CA ARG A 240 -9.98 13.43 -8.65
C ARG A 240 -8.71 14.24 -8.90
N LEU A 241 -7.69 13.66 -9.50
CA LEU A 241 -6.45 14.37 -9.85
C LEU A 241 -6.64 15.36 -11.00
N GLU A 242 -7.50 15.04 -11.96
CA GLU A 242 -7.84 15.90 -13.11
C GLU A 242 -8.73 17.09 -12.73
N GLN A 243 -9.51 16.98 -11.65
CA GLN A 243 -10.34 18.07 -11.11
C GLN A 243 -9.54 19.16 -10.38
N LEU A 244 -8.23 18.99 -10.20
CA LEU A 244 -7.40 19.93 -9.46
C LEU A 244 -6.97 21.08 -10.37
N GLU A 245 -7.17 22.31 -9.90
CA GLU A 245 -6.86 23.53 -10.66
C GLU A 245 -5.39 23.60 -11.10
N THR A 246 -4.47 23.20 -10.21
CA THR A 246 -3.05 23.17 -10.54
C THR A 246 -2.65 21.85 -11.18
N SER A 247 -2.28 21.93 -12.45
CA SER A 247 -1.68 20.83 -13.18
C SER A 247 -0.21 20.69 -12.81
N LEU A 248 0.14 19.70 -11.97
CA LEU A 248 1.51 19.30 -11.65
C LEU A 248 1.91 18.01 -12.39
N PRO A 249 3.21 17.73 -12.60
CA PRO A 249 3.69 16.38 -12.86
C PRO A 249 3.17 15.44 -11.77
N VAL A 250 2.80 14.22 -12.13
CA VAL A 250 2.19 13.26 -11.20
C VAL A 250 2.93 11.93 -11.26
N LEU A 251 3.26 11.38 -10.10
CA LEU A 251 3.67 9.99 -9.92
C LEU A 251 2.66 9.28 -9.00
N VAL A 252 2.11 8.16 -9.47
CA VAL A 252 1.25 7.26 -8.71
C VAL A 252 2.00 5.96 -8.50
N GLY A 253 2.07 5.46 -7.26
CA GLY A 253 2.71 4.17 -6.99
C GLY A 253 2.19 3.47 -5.74
N GLY A 254 2.49 2.18 -5.63
CA GLY A 254 2.08 1.32 -4.52
C GLY A 254 1.54 -0.03 -4.98
N ASP A 255 0.88 -0.74 -4.07
CA ASP A 255 0.28 -2.04 -4.32
C ASP A 255 -1.08 -1.91 -5.02
N TRP A 256 -1.09 -2.13 -6.33
CA TRP A 256 -2.33 -2.07 -7.12
C TRP A 256 -3.09 -3.39 -7.11
N ASN A 257 -2.58 -4.40 -6.42
CA ASN A 257 -3.23 -5.68 -6.28
C ASN A 257 -3.69 -6.24 -7.64
N THR A 258 -2.87 -6.02 -8.69
CA THR A 258 -3.10 -6.46 -10.08
C THR A 258 -2.97 -7.97 -10.18
N SER A 259 -3.88 -8.63 -9.49
CA SER A 259 -3.96 -10.07 -9.42
C SER A 259 -4.93 -10.55 -10.49
N THR A 260 -4.58 -11.64 -11.15
CA THR A 260 -5.38 -12.22 -12.24
C THR A 260 -6.70 -12.86 -11.75
N TYR A 261 -7.02 -12.73 -10.46
CA TYR A 261 -8.20 -13.32 -9.83
C TYR A 261 -9.39 -12.37 -9.83
N ASN A 262 -10.57 -12.92 -10.08
CA ASN A 262 -11.80 -12.40 -9.48
C ASN A 262 -11.94 -13.05 -8.09
N SER A 263 -11.24 -12.49 -7.10
CA SER A 263 -11.26 -12.96 -5.71
C SER A 263 -12.55 -12.56 -4.96
N SER A 264 -13.59 -12.09 -5.68
CA SER A 264 -14.88 -11.72 -5.08
C SER A 264 -15.61 -12.91 -4.44
N ARG A 265 -15.39 -14.14 -4.94
CA ARG A 265 -15.94 -15.39 -4.36
C ARG A 265 -14.92 -16.53 -4.47
N ALA A 266 -14.81 -17.35 -3.43
CA ALA A 266 -13.87 -18.48 -3.35
C ALA A 266 -14.01 -19.46 -4.54
N LEU A 267 -15.23 -19.68 -5.03
CA LEU A 267 -15.52 -20.55 -6.17
C LEU A 267 -14.88 -20.07 -7.49
N TYR A 268 -14.76 -18.75 -7.73
CA TYR A 268 -14.13 -18.23 -8.94
C TYR A 268 -12.59 -18.28 -8.88
N SER A 269 -12.03 -18.22 -7.67
CA SER A 269 -10.60 -18.50 -7.46
C SER A 269 -10.27 -19.95 -7.82
N ILE A 270 -11.14 -20.90 -7.43
CA ILE A 270 -10.98 -22.34 -7.65
C ILE A 270 -11.21 -22.72 -9.13
N VAL A 271 -12.32 -22.28 -9.75
CA VAL A 271 -12.61 -22.59 -11.17
C VAL A 271 -11.62 -21.93 -12.12
N GLY A 272 -11.24 -20.68 -11.83
CA GLY A 272 -10.20 -20.00 -12.58
C GLY A 272 -8.87 -20.74 -12.45
N PHE A 273 -8.53 -21.21 -11.25
CA PHE A 273 -7.34 -22.01 -10.98
C PHE A 273 -7.32 -23.28 -11.86
N PHE A 274 -8.37 -24.10 -11.86
CA PHE A 274 -8.45 -25.33 -12.67
C PHE A 274 -8.34 -25.09 -14.19
N ARG A 275 -8.94 -24.02 -14.71
CA ARG A 275 -8.83 -23.67 -16.14
C ARG A 275 -7.38 -23.37 -16.57
N ARG A 276 -6.56 -22.82 -15.68
CA ARG A 276 -5.20 -22.34 -15.96
C ARG A 276 -4.15 -23.42 -15.77
N VAL A 277 -4.38 -24.27 -14.80
CA VAL A 277 -3.75 -25.57 -14.62
C VAL A 277 -3.82 -26.40 -15.92
N LEU A 278 -4.99 -26.44 -16.57
CA LEU A 278 -5.18 -27.11 -17.86
C LEU A 278 -4.48 -26.41 -19.04
N MET A 279 -3.99 -25.17 -18.87
CA MET A 279 -3.30 -24.38 -19.91
C MET A 279 -1.76 -24.37 -19.75
N GLY A 280 -1.20 -25.02 -18.73
CA GLY A 280 0.26 -25.13 -18.49
C GLY A 280 0.83 -24.04 -17.56
N THR A 281 1.28 -24.44 -16.37
CA THR A 281 1.68 -23.55 -15.27
C THR A 281 2.91 -22.67 -15.56
N GLY A 282 3.92 -23.19 -16.23
CA GLY A 282 5.13 -22.42 -16.58
C GLY A 282 4.90 -21.32 -17.63
N HIS A 283 4.05 -21.58 -18.63
CA HIS A 283 3.64 -20.56 -19.60
C HIS A 283 2.72 -19.52 -18.94
N PHE A 284 1.85 -19.94 -18.03
CA PHE A 284 0.94 -19.05 -17.33
C PHE A 284 1.68 -18.10 -16.38
N ILE A 285 2.56 -18.59 -15.51
CA ILE A 285 3.32 -17.72 -14.58
C ILE A 285 4.12 -16.67 -15.34
N LYS A 286 4.92 -17.09 -16.35
CA LYS A 286 5.77 -16.17 -17.12
C LYS A 286 4.99 -15.16 -17.96
N ASN A 287 3.85 -15.55 -18.54
CA ASN A 287 3.14 -14.69 -19.50
C ASN A 287 1.90 -13.98 -18.94
N HIS A 288 1.45 -14.33 -17.73
CA HIS A 288 0.18 -13.84 -17.18
C HIS A 288 0.32 -13.24 -15.78
N TYR A 289 1.05 -13.88 -14.85
CA TYR A 289 1.24 -13.35 -13.49
C TYR A 289 2.24 -12.20 -13.42
N LEU A 290 3.25 -12.23 -14.29
CA LEU A 290 4.27 -11.19 -14.41
C LEU A 290 3.90 -10.10 -15.42
N LYS A 291 2.79 -10.29 -16.14
CA LYS A 291 2.28 -9.37 -17.19
C LYS A 291 0.76 -9.13 -17.08
N PRO A 292 0.23 -8.76 -15.89
CA PRO A 292 -1.21 -8.59 -15.69
C PRO A 292 -1.80 -7.48 -16.57
N GLU A 293 -1.01 -6.46 -16.93
CA GLU A 293 -1.36 -5.36 -17.83
C GLU A 293 -1.72 -5.81 -19.25
N SER A 294 -1.10 -6.90 -19.71
CA SER A 294 -1.26 -7.39 -21.07
C SER A 294 -2.57 -8.18 -21.25
N TRP A 295 -3.13 -8.73 -20.18
CA TRP A 295 -4.24 -9.70 -20.26
C TRP A 295 -5.42 -9.38 -19.33
N PHE A 296 -5.21 -9.43 -18.01
CA PHE A 296 -6.31 -9.39 -17.04
C PHE A 296 -6.71 -7.97 -16.66
N GLU A 297 -5.72 -7.10 -16.49
CA GLU A 297 -5.90 -5.73 -15.99
C GLU A 297 -5.92 -4.68 -17.11
N ARG A 298 -6.05 -5.11 -18.37
CA ARG A 298 -6.01 -4.23 -19.56
C ARG A 298 -6.90 -3.00 -19.42
N GLY A 299 -8.07 -3.14 -18.78
CA GLY A 299 -8.99 -2.03 -18.56
C GLY A 299 -8.40 -0.92 -17.69
N LEU A 300 -7.69 -1.28 -16.62
CA LEU A 300 -6.99 -0.34 -15.73
C LEU A 300 -5.83 0.33 -16.46
N PHE A 301 -4.97 -0.42 -17.12
CA PHE A 301 -3.80 0.16 -17.80
C PHE A 301 -4.16 1.01 -19.01
N ARG A 302 -5.17 0.62 -19.80
CA ARG A 302 -5.70 1.47 -20.87
C ARG A 302 -6.31 2.77 -20.36
N GLU A 303 -6.90 2.76 -19.16
CA GLU A 303 -7.43 3.97 -18.52
C GLU A 303 -6.30 4.95 -18.19
N LEU A 304 -5.15 4.44 -17.71
CA LEU A 304 -3.95 5.25 -17.47
C LEU A 304 -3.44 5.87 -18.78
N GLU A 305 -3.23 5.04 -19.81
CA GLU A 305 -2.70 5.50 -21.11
C GLU A 305 -3.60 6.56 -21.75
N ARG A 306 -4.92 6.36 -21.71
CA ARG A 306 -5.90 7.30 -22.26
C ARG A 306 -5.82 8.68 -21.61
N ARG A 307 -5.33 8.76 -20.38
CA ARG A 307 -5.18 10.00 -19.59
C ARG A 307 -3.74 10.53 -19.58
N GLY A 308 -2.88 9.98 -20.44
CA GLY A 308 -1.49 10.41 -20.58
C GLY A 308 -0.57 9.92 -19.46
N TYR A 309 -0.97 8.90 -18.70
CA TYR A 309 -0.08 8.25 -17.75
C TYR A 309 0.70 7.12 -18.43
N GLN A 310 2.03 7.20 -18.37
CA GLN A 310 2.91 6.12 -18.75
C GLN A 310 3.26 5.25 -17.56
N TYR A 311 3.44 3.96 -17.79
CA TYR A 311 3.78 2.99 -16.75
C TYR A 311 4.82 1.96 -17.20
N ARG A 312 4.92 1.69 -18.51
CA ARG A 312 5.79 0.62 -19.02
C ARG A 312 7.27 0.84 -18.72
N GLU A 313 7.75 2.06 -18.96
CA GLU A 313 9.17 2.40 -18.77
C GLU A 313 9.49 2.82 -17.33
N LEU A 314 8.46 2.99 -16.49
CA LEU A 314 8.60 3.34 -15.07
C LEU A 314 8.71 2.11 -14.16
N ASN A 315 8.66 0.90 -14.73
CA ASN A 315 8.68 -0.34 -13.98
C ASN A 315 9.59 -1.36 -14.66
N GLU A 316 10.19 -2.24 -13.85
CA GLU A 316 10.96 -3.37 -14.37
C GLU A 316 10.03 -4.38 -15.06
N PRO A 317 10.18 -4.63 -16.38
CA PRO A 317 9.27 -5.50 -17.12
C PRO A 317 9.40 -6.97 -16.69
N GLY A 318 8.28 -7.60 -16.33
CA GLY A 318 8.25 -9.03 -16.03
C GLY A 318 8.86 -9.43 -14.68
N ALA A 319 9.28 -8.48 -13.84
CA ALA A 319 9.78 -8.75 -12.50
C ALA A 319 8.62 -8.80 -11.49
N GLY A 320 8.39 -9.93 -10.82
CA GLY A 320 7.33 -10.04 -9.83
C GLY A 320 7.70 -9.37 -8.52
N THR A 321 6.69 -8.90 -7.79
CA THR A 321 6.84 -8.12 -6.55
C THR A 321 6.21 -8.79 -5.34
N LEU A 322 5.52 -9.93 -5.53
CA LEU A 322 4.97 -10.76 -4.44
C LEU A 322 5.29 -12.22 -4.73
N HIS A 323 5.80 -12.94 -3.73
CA HIS A 323 6.26 -14.33 -3.89
C HIS A 323 5.62 -15.25 -2.86
N TYR A 324 4.93 -16.29 -3.33
CA TYR A 324 4.37 -17.34 -2.48
C TYR A 324 5.12 -18.65 -2.65
N ASP A 325 5.47 -19.28 -1.54
CA ASP A 325 5.75 -20.72 -1.48
C ASP A 325 4.43 -21.44 -1.15
N VAL A 326 4.13 -22.53 -1.85
CA VAL A 326 2.91 -23.32 -1.60
C VAL A 326 2.84 -23.81 -0.14
N LYS A 327 3.98 -24.10 0.47
CA LYS A 327 4.07 -24.53 1.88
C LYS A 327 3.72 -23.39 2.84
N ASP A 328 4.19 -22.19 2.55
CA ASP A 328 3.85 -20.99 3.33
C ASP A 328 2.40 -20.58 3.16
N LEU A 329 1.84 -20.73 1.96
CA LEU A 329 0.42 -20.45 1.68
C LEU A 329 -0.49 -21.34 2.53
N ALA A 330 -0.16 -22.64 2.63
CA ALA A 330 -0.90 -23.59 3.46
C ALA A 330 -0.77 -23.32 4.97
N ALA A 331 0.38 -22.77 5.41
CA ALA A 331 0.65 -22.48 6.82
C ALA A 331 0.11 -21.11 7.29
N ARG A 332 0.05 -20.11 6.41
CA ARG A 332 -0.28 -18.71 6.76
C ARG A 332 -1.71 -18.30 6.46
N THR A 333 -2.42 -19.01 5.58
CA THR A 333 -3.81 -18.67 5.23
C THR A 333 -4.79 -19.72 5.72
N ASN A 334 -6.00 -19.29 6.14
CA ASN A 334 -7.16 -20.17 6.38
C ASN A 334 -7.63 -20.90 5.09
N MET A 335 -6.84 -20.95 4.01
CA MET A 335 -7.19 -21.70 2.80
C MET A 335 -7.39 -23.19 3.07
N GLY A 336 -6.78 -23.76 4.10
CA GLY A 336 -7.04 -25.15 4.52
C GLY A 336 -8.50 -25.44 4.92
N GLU A 337 -9.28 -24.41 5.28
CA GLU A 337 -10.72 -24.54 5.56
C GLU A 337 -11.58 -24.50 4.28
N TRP A 338 -11.06 -23.97 3.17
CA TRP A 338 -11.81 -23.70 1.94
C TRP A 338 -11.30 -24.49 0.72
N VAL A 339 -10.07 -24.97 0.78
CA VAL A 339 -9.36 -25.62 -0.32
C VAL A 339 -9.00 -27.05 0.12
N PRO A 340 -9.53 -28.09 -0.56
CA PRO A 340 -9.24 -29.48 -0.20
C PRO A 340 -7.74 -29.78 -0.18
N ARG A 341 -7.30 -30.62 0.77
CA ARG A 341 -5.86 -30.97 0.95
C ARG A 341 -5.21 -31.54 -0.31
N TRP A 342 -5.95 -32.25 -1.16
CA TRP A 342 -5.45 -32.78 -2.43
C TRP A 342 -5.09 -31.67 -3.45
N CYS A 343 -5.72 -30.49 -3.37
CA CYS A 343 -5.37 -29.35 -4.21
C CYS A 343 -3.97 -28.84 -3.90
N PHE A 344 -3.54 -28.87 -2.63
CA PHE A 344 -2.20 -28.44 -2.23
C PHE A 344 -1.11 -29.39 -2.75
N TRP A 345 -1.33 -30.71 -2.66
CA TRP A 345 -0.44 -31.71 -3.27
C TRP A 345 -0.31 -31.49 -4.79
N TRP A 346 -1.42 -31.20 -5.46
CA TRP A 346 -1.42 -30.93 -6.88
C TRP A 346 -0.77 -29.58 -7.24
N LEU A 347 -0.91 -28.55 -6.39
CA LEU A 347 -0.19 -27.25 -6.50
C LEU A 347 1.32 -27.44 -6.39
N GLU A 348 1.78 -28.22 -5.41
CA GLU A 348 3.20 -28.56 -5.26
C GLU A 348 3.72 -29.29 -6.50
N TRP A 349 2.96 -30.23 -7.05
CA TRP A 349 3.31 -30.93 -8.29
C TRP A 349 3.37 -29.98 -9.51
N ALA A 350 2.38 -29.11 -9.67
CA ALA A 350 2.30 -28.20 -10.82
C ALA A 350 3.33 -27.05 -10.77
N LEU A 351 3.89 -26.78 -9.59
CA LEU A 351 4.97 -25.81 -9.34
C LEU A 351 6.33 -26.47 -9.10
N ARG A 352 6.45 -27.80 -9.29
CA ARG A 352 7.70 -28.53 -9.02
C ARG A 352 8.90 -28.01 -9.82
N ASP A 353 8.66 -27.63 -11.08
CA ASP A 353 9.68 -27.08 -11.99
C ASP A 353 10.03 -25.60 -11.67
N HIS A 354 9.30 -25.00 -10.73
CA HIS A 354 9.51 -23.66 -10.17
C HIS A 354 9.85 -23.69 -8.67
N GLY A 355 10.30 -24.85 -8.15
CA GLY A 355 10.68 -25.00 -6.75
C GLY A 355 9.54 -24.76 -5.77
N GLY A 356 8.28 -24.94 -6.18
CA GLY A 356 7.10 -24.67 -5.36
C GLY A 356 6.75 -23.18 -5.20
N ARG A 357 7.38 -22.28 -5.97
CA ARG A 357 7.21 -20.83 -5.83
C ARG A 357 6.40 -20.22 -6.97
N CYS A 358 5.55 -19.25 -6.62
CA CYS A 358 4.74 -18.48 -7.55
C CYS A 358 4.97 -16.98 -7.32
N SER A 359 5.33 -16.26 -8.38
CA SER A 359 5.60 -14.82 -8.33
C SER A 359 4.54 -14.04 -9.11
N LEU A 360 4.10 -12.91 -8.55
CA LEU A 360 3.05 -12.04 -9.07
C LEU A 360 3.58 -10.61 -9.17
N LYS A 361 3.22 -9.88 -10.23
CA LYS A 361 3.46 -8.44 -10.35
C LYS A 361 2.24 -7.68 -9.82
N LEU A 362 2.35 -7.08 -8.64
CA LEU A 362 1.25 -6.32 -8.01
C LEU A 362 1.55 -4.84 -7.83
N ASP A 363 2.83 -4.49 -7.69
CA ASP A 363 3.28 -3.15 -7.36
C ASP A 363 3.75 -2.43 -8.63
N TRP A 364 3.30 -1.19 -8.80
CA TRP A 364 3.52 -0.42 -10.01
C TRP A 364 3.74 1.05 -9.73
N PHE A 365 4.47 1.69 -10.64
CA PHE A 365 4.44 3.13 -10.87
C PHE A 365 3.65 3.47 -12.15
N ALA A 366 2.92 4.59 -12.13
CA ALA A 366 2.49 5.28 -13.33
C ALA A 366 2.68 6.78 -13.15
N GLY A 367 3.02 7.48 -14.22
CA GLY A 367 3.26 8.90 -14.14
C GLY A 367 2.85 9.68 -15.37
N ARG A 368 2.51 10.95 -15.15
CA ARG A 368 2.10 11.91 -16.17
C ARG A 368 3.03 13.12 -16.08
N ARG A 369 3.65 13.49 -17.20
CA ARG A 369 4.74 14.50 -17.26
C ARG A 369 5.92 14.16 -16.36
N VAL A 370 6.25 12.88 -16.28
CA VAL A 370 7.49 12.36 -15.69
C VAL A 370 8.11 11.41 -16.70
N GLU A 371 9.43 11.32 -16.75
CA GLU A 371 10.17 10.36 -17.58
C GLU A 371 11.15 9.55 -16.74
N PRO A 372 11.37 8.27 -17.05
CA PRO A 372 12.40 7.50 -16.36
C PRO A 372 13.77 8.12 -16.62
N ASP A 373 14.65 8.10 -15.61
CA ASP A 373 16.06 8.41 -15.82
C ASP A 373 16.69 7.31 -16.68
N ALA A 374 17.20 7.69 -17.85
CA ALA A 374 17.83 6.75 -18.77
C ALA A 374 19.12 6.11 -18.21
N SER A 375 19.74 6.71 -17.19
CA SER A 375 20.97 6.22 -16.58
C SER A 375 20.74 5.16 -15.50
N GLU A 376 19.60 5.22 -14.81
CA GLU A 376 19.25 4.35 -13.68
C GLU A 376 17.86 3.72 -13.94
N PRO A 377 17.80 2.61 -14.69
CA PRO A 377 16.54 1.95 -15.02
C PRO A 377 15.80 1.44 -13.77
N PRO A 378 14.45 1.37 -13.78
CA PRO A 378 13.66 0.91 -12.65
C PRO A 378 14.03 -0.51 -12.22
N ARG A 379 13.89 -0.78 -10.91
CA ARG A 379 14.28 -2.04 -10.27
C ARG A 379 13.26 -2.54 -9.28
N VAL A 380 13.08 -3.86 -9.23
CA VAL A 380 12.49 -4.57 -8.07
C VAL A 380 13.61 -4.95 -7.11
N VAL A 381 13.49 -4.55 -5.85
CA VAL A 381 14.43 -4.85 -4.77
C VAL A 381 13.83 -5.94 -3.89
N GLY A 382 14.20 -7.18 -4.20
CA GLY A 382 13.71 -8.36 -3.47
C GLY A 382 14.68 -8.93 -2.44
N ASN A 383 14.26 -10.00 -1.78
CA ASN A 383 15.01 -10.66 -0.69
C ASN A 383 15.34 -9.75 0.49
N LEU A 384 14.49 -8.77 0.78
CA LEU A 384 14.63 -7.87 1.92
C LEU A 384 14.42 -8.65 3.23
N ARG A 385 15.51 -8.85 3.98
CA ARG A 385 15.53 -9.67 5.20
C ARG A 385 16.07 -8.90 6.40
N GLY A 386 15.56 -9.24 7.58
CA GLY A 386 16.05 -8.73 8.86
C GLY A 386 17.35 -9.40 9.31
N ARG A 387 17.84 -9.04 10.51
CA ARG A 387 19.12 -9.56 11.04
C ARG A 387 19.10 -11.06 11.24
N THR A 388 17.92 -11.61 11.53
CA THR A 388 17.74 -13.03 11.81
C THR A 388 17.35 -13.83 10.57
N GLY A 389 17.41 -13.20 9.38
CA GLY A 389 17.08 -13.83 8.10
C GLY A 389 15.58 -13.90 7.81
N GLU A 390 14.74 -13.36 8.68
CA GLU A 390 13.30 -13.25 8.49
C GLU A 390 12.96 -12.33 7.32
N VAL A 391 11.93 -12.67 6.56
CA VAL A 391 11.40 -11.81 5.49
C VAL A 391 10.72 -10.59 6.13
N LEU A 392 11.00 -9.39 5.60
CA LEU A 392 10.48 -8.13 6.15
C LEU A 392 9.06 -7.79 5.71
N SER A 393 8.70 -8.19 4.49
CA SER A 393 7.37 -8.05 3.89
C SER A 393 7.20 -9.16 2.85
N ASP A 394 5.98 -9.61 2.63
CA ASP A 394 5.64 -10.52 1.52
C ASP A 394 5.79 -9.85 0.15
N HIS A 395 5.81 -8.51 0.10
CA HIS A 395 6.15 -7.74 -1.09
C HIS A 395 7.64 -7.35 -1.15
N ASP A 396 8.18 -7.38 -2.35
CA ASP A 396 9.43 -6.71 -2.71
C ASP A 396 9.19 -5.21 -2.95
N ALA A 397 10.19 -4.37 -2.66
CA ALA A 397 10.10 -2.95 -2.96
C ALA A 397 10.33 -2.68 -4.46
N ILE A 398 9.77 -1.61 -4.99
CA ILE A 398 10.08 -1.13 -6.34
C ILE A 398 10.69 0.27 -6.29
N VAL A 399 11.74 0.49 -7.08
CA VAL A 399 12.51 1.74 -7.12
C VAL A 399 12.51 2.30 -8.54
N LEU A 400 12.30 3.61 -8.64
CA LEU A 400 12.27 4.36 -9.88
C LEU A 400 13.04 5.67 -9.71
N ASP A 401 13.98 5.93 -10.62
CA ASP A 401 14.56 7.24 -10.84
C ASP A 401 13.85 7.91 -12.02
N PHE A 402 13.44 9.16 -11.85
CA PHE A 402 12.70 9.88 -12.87
C PHE A 402 13.01 11.38 -12.88
N VAL A 403 12.75 12.02 -14.01
CA VAL A 403 12.84 13.47 -14.19
C VAL A 403 11.45 14.05 -14.45
N LEU A 404 11.26 15.31 -14.04
CA LEU A 404 10.02 16.04 -14.29
C LEU A 404 10.04 16.63 -15.69
N LYS A 405 8.88 16.61 -16.36
CA LYS A 405 8.64 17.38 -17.59
C LYS A 405 7.76 18.58 -17.29
N ASP A 406 8.06 19.67 -17.97
CA ASP A 406 7.20 20.87 -18.00
C ASP A 406 5.83 20.58 -18.64
#